data_AF-A0A0C3SC17-F1
#
_entry.id   AF-A0A0C3SC17-F1
#
_cell.length_a   1.000
_cell.length_b   1.000
_cell.length_c   1.000
_cell.angle_alpha   90.00
_cell.angle_beta   90.00
_cell.angle_gamma   90.00
#
_symmetry.space_group_name_H-M   'P 1'
#
loop_
_entity.id
_entity.type
_entity.pdbx_description
1 polymer ?
#
loop_
_entity_poly.entity_id
_entity_poly.type
_entity_poly.pdbx_seq_one_letter_code
_entity_poly.pdbx_strand_id
1 'polypeptide(L)'
;MSLICTTIDTTGAAVQQLSRMQDLPTDFLMTKLTSVYPPPVTLGPHVIRGNAEINDVTACLWTQDQHLESIATWASRWKGPMSVLITTTHPQNSSSTNALVEKISAFSQVSSTKYRLSVHVLHLAPGTPDNPNAFLNLARALAQTSTVVLFPADLSFVPPKSLQRSISSSSPSSQHKPVIFVSHGQTVYPFTALSPVMIPRDGPIWCTERFFPTLSRSAEWAECLWQFWLETYGNVETRLTTDWLDGSQSNYNASSIAVSSSAVVCGCRLMDAFAGKGPQTSQYEIPFRNLHTGNQTNRCSAHR
;
A
#
# COMPACT_ATOMS: atom_id res chain seq x y z
N MET A 1 14.46 36.53 -16.21
CA MET A 1 14.99 35.14 -16.18
C MET A 1 16.00 35.06 -15.05
N SER A 2 15.59 34.54 -13.88
CA SER A 2 16.52 34.31 -12.77
C SER A 2 17.11 32.91 -12.91
N LEU A 3 18.42 32.86 -13.13
CA LEU A 3 19.23 31.64 -13.04
C LEU A 3 19.48 31.34 -11.56
N ILE A 4 18.94 30.23 -11.07
CA ILE A 4 19.29 29.68 -9.76
C ILE A 4 20.57 28.88 -9.94
N CYS A 5 21.69 29.41 -9.42
CA CYS A 5 22.93 28.65 -9.30
C CYS A 5 22.88 27.80 -8.03
N THR A 6 22.88 26.48 -8.20
CA THR A 6 23.19 25.54 -7.11
C THR A 6 24.68 25.26 -7.11
N THR A 7 25.38 25.76 -6.08
CA THR A 7 26.75 25.39 -5.75
C THR A 7 26.78 23.95 -5.25
N ILE A 8 27.55 23.10 -5.92
CA ILE A 8 27.77 21.70 -5.53
C ILE A 8 28.97 21.68 -4.58
N ASP A 9 28.70 21.54 -3.28
CA ASP A 9 29.74 21.31 -2.28
C ASP A 9 30.20 19.84 -2.36
N THR A 10 31.52 19.64 -2.49
CA THR A 10 32.14 18.33 -2.81
C THR A 10 32.52 17.52 -1.57
N THR A 11 32.10 17.92 -0.38
CA THR A 11 32.17 17.07 0.80
C THR A 11 31.07 16.02 0.70
N GLY A 12 31.43 14.73 0.72
CA GLY A 12 30.52 13.58 0.62
C GLY A 12 29.55 13.41 1.81
N ALA A 13 28.91 14.51 2.25
CA ALA A 13 27.66 14.45 2.98
C ALA A 13 26.60 13.96 1.99
N ALA A 14 26.05 12.77 2.24
CA ALA A 14 24.90 12.29 1.50
C ALA A 14 23.84 13.40 1.51
N VAL A 15 23.58 13.98 0.33
CA VAL A 15 22.49 14.94 0.15
C VAL A 15 21.24 14.20 0.58
N GLN A 16 20.71 14.55 1.75
CA GLN A 16 19.41 14.06 2.18
C GLN A 16 18.44 14.52 1.10
N GLN A 17 18.01 13.57 0.26
CA GLN A 17 17.01 13.83 -0.73
C GLN A 17 15.72 14.13 0.03
N LEU A 18 15.48 15.43 0.26
CA LEU A 18 14.27 15.92 0.90
C LEU A 18 13.07 15.29 0.19
N SER A 19 12.21 14.68 0.99
CA SER A 19 11.01 14.04 0.48
C SER A 19 10.13 15.08 -0.19
N ARG A 20 9.90 14.93 -1.49
CA ARG A 20 8.97 15.80 -2.21
C ARG A 20 7.54 15.70 -1.69
N MET A 21 7.15 14.61 -1.02
CA MET A 21 5.79 14.44 -0.52
C MET A 21 5.55 15.07 0.85
N GLN A 22 6.58 15.19 1.70
CA GLN A 22 6.45 15.80 3.03
C GLN A 22 6.21 17.31 2.96
N ASP A 23 6.71 17.95 1.90
CA ASP A 23 6.59 19.41 1.69
C ASP A 23 5.39 19.80 0.81
N LEU A 24 4.51 18.84 0.49
CA LEU A 24 3.32 19.14 -0.30
C LEU A 24 2.36 20.01 0.52
N PRO A 25 1.80 21.08 -0.08
CA PRO A 25 0.74 21.85 0.55
C PRO A 25 -0.43 20.94 0.93
N THR A 26 -1.06 21.21 2.08
CA THR A 26 -2.22 20.46 2.58
C THR A 26 -3.31 20.32 1.52
N ASP A 27 -3.60 21.38 0.75
CA ASP A 27 -4.61 21.35 -0.31
C ASP A 27 -4.29 20.31 -1.39
N PHE A 28 -3.00 20.14 -1.73
CA PHE A 28 -2.57 19.12 -2.68
C PHE A 28 -2.76 17.72 -2.09
N LEU A 29 -2.45 17.50 -0.82
CA LEU A 29 -2.72 16.22 -0.14
C LEU A 29 -4.22 15.91 -0.13
N MET A 30 -5.07 16.92 0.09
CA MET A 30 -6.53 16.77 0.07
C MET A 30 -7.05 16.35 -1.32
N THR A 31 -6.39 16.73 -2.42
CA THR A 31 -6.78 16.22 -3.76
C THR A 31 -6.64 14.71 -3.91
N LYS A 32 -5.81 14.06 -3.07
CA LYS A 32 -5.69 12.59 -3.03
C LYS A 32 -6.89 11.90 -2.40
N LEU A 33 -7.76 12.66 -1.73
CA LEU A 33 -9.01 12.18 -1.13
C LEU A 33 -10.23 12.49 -2.00
N THR A 34 -10.05 12.76 -3.29
CA THR A 34 -11.16 13.07 -4.22
C THR A 34 -12.16 11.93 -4.41
N SER A 35 -11.79 10.69 -4.07
CA SER A 35 -12.73 9.56 -4.03
C SER A 35 -13.61 9.52 -2.78
N VAL A 36 -13.29 10.31 -1.74
CA VAL A 36 -14.03 10.37 -0.48
C VAL A 36 -15.15 11.40 -0.61
N TYR A 37 -16.41 10.97 -0.51
CA TYR A 37 -17.56 11.86 -0.63
C TYR A 37 -18.63 11.59 0.45
N PRO A 38 -19.18 12.62 1.13
CA PRO A 38 -18.85 14.04 1.00
C PRO A 38 -17.38 14.36 1.30
N PRO A 39 -16.80 15.42 0.68
CA PRO A 39 -15.38 15.68 0.76
C PRO A 39 -14.95 15.96 2.21
N PRO A 40 -13.76 15.49 2.62
CA PRO A 40 -13.24 15.82 3.93
C PRO A 40 -13.11 17.34 4.13
N VAL A 41 -13.42 17.82 5.32
CA VAL A 41 -13.51 19.25 5.64
C VAL A 41 -12.12 19.84 5.75
N THR A 42 -11.24 19.20 6.53
CA THR A 42 -9.87 19.67 6.76
C THR A 42 -8.95 18.55 7.18
N LEU A 43 -7.67 18.71 6.84
CA LEU A 43 -6.57 17.91 7.35
C LEU A 43 -5.70 18.74 8.29
N GLY A 44 -5.50 18.25 9.51
CA GLY A 44 -4.49 18.72 10.45
C GLY A 44 -3.28 17.79 10.39
N PRO A 45 -2.28 18.04 9.53
CA PRO A 45 -1.11 17.19 9.44
C PRO A 45 -0.18 17.44 10.64
N HIS A 46 0.41 16.38 11.19
CA HIS A 46 1.44 16.45 12.23
C HIS A 46 0.98 17.15 13.52
N VAL A 47 -0.24 16.86 13.99
CA VAL A 47 -0.69 17.24 15.35
C VAL A 47 0.33 16.75 16.39
N ILE A 48 0.91 15.58 16.14
CA ILE A 48 2.18 15.16 16.73
C ILE A 48 3.14 14.90 15.57
N ARG A 49 4.36 15.42 15.68
CA ARG A 49 5.46 15.09 14.77
C ARG A 49 6.48 14.22 15.48
N GLY A 50 6.50 12.95 15.10
CA GLY A 50 7.56 12.01 15.46
C GLY A 50 8.85 12.33 14.70
N ASN A 51 9.97 11.93 15.28
CA ASN A 51 11.27 11.85 14.65
C ASN A 51 11.50 10.42 14.13
N ALA A 52 12.32 10.28 13.10
CA ALA A 52 12.69 8.97 12.58
C ALA A 52 14.10 9.00 12.01
N GLU A 53 14.81 7.90 12.12
CA GLU A 53 16.06 7.73 11.40
C GLU A 53 15.77 7.49 9.91
N ILE A 54 16.68 7.90 9.03
CA ILE A 54 16.49 7.82 7.58
C ILE A 54 16.22 6.38 7.11
N ASN A 55 16.87 5.41 7.75
CA ASN A 55 16.79 4.00 7.39
C ASN A 55 15.65 3.25 8.10
N ASP A 56 14.87 3.92 8.95
CA ASP A 56 13.74 3.31 9.62
C ASP A 56 12.58 3.04 8.63
N VAL A 57 11.72 2.10 8.99
CA VAL A 57 10.50 1.78 8.26
C VAL A 57 9.29 2.29 9.03
N THR A 58 8.51 3.19 8.44
CA THR A 58 7.30 3.73 9.09
C THR A 58 6.10 2.79 8.93
N ALA A 59 5.44 2.44 10.04
CA ALA A 59 4.11 1.82 9.97
C ALA A 59 3.06 2.89 9.62
N CYS A 60 2.33 2.69 8.53
CA CYS A 60 1.21 3.52 8.14
C CYS A 60 -0.09 2.87 8.59
N LEU A 61 -0.83 3.62 9.42
CA LEU A 61 -2.00 3.14 10.14
C LEU A 61 -3.14 4.16 9.98
N TRP A 62 -4.37 3.67 10.10
CA TRP A 62 -5.55 4.50 10.20
C TRP A 62 -6.43 4.02 11.35
N THR A 63 -7.13 4.95 11.99
CA THR A 63 -8.15 4.63 13.00
C THR A 63 -9.19 5.73 13.11
N GLN A 64 -10.31 5.42 13.76
CA GLN A 64 -11.32 6.42 14.13
C GLN A 64 -11.04 6.94 15.54
N ASP A 65 -11.54 8.12 15.86
CA ASP A 65 -11.29 8.82 17.13
C ASP A 65 -11.83 8.10 18.37
N GLN A 66 -12.72 7.12 18.23
CA GLN A 66 -13.14 6.27 19.35
C GLN A 66 -12.20 5.09 19.67
N HIS A 67 -11.16 4.84 18.87
CA HIS A 67 -10.26 3.67 19.01
C HIS A 67 -8.80 4.05 19.32
N LEU A 68 -8.59 5.25 19.87
CA LEU A 68 -7.26 5.83 20.11
C LEU A 68 -6.42 5.03 21.10
N GLU A 69 -7.05 4.40 22.09
CA GLU A 69 -6.39 3.58 23.10
C GLU A 69 -5.58 2.43 22.49
N SER A 70 -5.97 1.97 21.30
CA SER A 70 -5.27 0.91 20.57
C SER A 70 -3.88 1.34 20.06
N ILE A 71 -3.62 2.65 19.93
CA ILE A 71 -2.33 3.20 19.52
C ILE A 71 -1.22 2.80 20.51
N ALA A 72 -1.50 2.83 21.82
CA ALA A 72 -0.51 2.47 22.83
C ALA A 72 -0.12 0.99 22.74
N THR A 73 -1.10 0.11 22.51
CA THR A 73 -0.87 -1.32 22.30
C THR A 73 -0.03 -1.56 21.06
N TRP A 74 -0.33 -0.88 19.95
CA TRP A 74 0.47 -0.92 18.73
C TRP A 74 1.90 -0.46 18.94
N ALA A 75 2.09 0.70 19.57
CA ALA A 75 3.41 1.26 19.85
C ALA A 75 4.25 0.37 20.78
N SER A 76 3.63 -0.45 21.62
CA SER A 76 4.34 -1.44 22.44
C SER A 76 4.93 -2.60 21.63
N ARG A 77 4.39 -2.88 20.43
CA ARG A 77 4.81 -3.98 19.56
C ARG A 77 5.65 -3.51 18.38
N TRP A 78 5.32 -2.37 17.81
CA TRP A 78 6.05 -1.80 16.70
C TRP A 78 7.25 -1.01 17.19
N LYS A 79 8.45 -1.44 16.78
CA LYS A 79 9.71 -0.77 17.13
C LYS A 79 10.17 0.19 16.05
N GLY A 80 9.32 0.60 15.13
CA GLY A 80 9.63 1.61 14.10
C GLY A 80 8.91 2.93 14.39
N PRO A 81 9.11 3.95 13.55
CA PRO A 81 8.23 5.11 13.48
C PRO A 81 6.82 4.70 13.03
N MET A 82 5.81 5.47 13.44
CA MET A 82 4.41 5.28 13.06
C MET A 82 3.84 6.57 12.48
N SER A 83 3.09 6.46 11.39
CA SER A 83 2.26 7.51 10.82
C SER A 83 0.81 7.07 10.96
N VAL A 84 0.08 7.70 11.88
CA VAL A 84 -1.30 7.33 12.21
C VAL A 84 -2.23 8.44 11.74
N LEU A 85 -3.14 8.11 10.83
CA LEU A 85 -4.24 8.99 10.46
C LEU A 85 -5.46 8.69 11.34
N ILE A 86 -5.91 9.68 12.08
CA ILE A 86 -7.15 9.62 12.87
C ILE A 86 -8.24 10.35 12.09
N THR A 87 -9.36 9.68 11.85
CA THR A 87 -10.56 10.29 11.27
C THR A 87 -11.56 10.65 12.36
N THR A 88 -12.17 11.83 12.25
CA THR A 88 -13.23 12.29 13.17
C THR A 88 -14.34 13.00 12.39
N THR A 89 -15.59 12.86 12.84
CA THR A 89 -16.73 13.64 12.32
C THR A 89 -17.07 14.83 13.22
N HIS A 90 -16.30 15.04 14.30
CA HIS A 90 -16.48 16.19 15.17
C HIS A 90 -16.21 17.51 14.43
N PRO A 91 -17.08 18.52 14.58
CA PRO A 91 -16.85 19.83 14.00
C PRO A 91 -15.54 20.43 14.49
N GLN A 92 -14.82 21.11 13.58
CA GLN A 92 -13.60 21.82 13.95
C GLN A 92 -13.87 22.82 15.08
N ASN A 93 -12.88 23.01 15.96
CA ASN A 93 -12.94 23.91 17.12
C ASN A 93 -14.06 23.58 18.14
N SER A 94 -14.69 22.41 18.05
CA SER A 94 -15.62 21.94 19.08
C SER A 94 -14.87 21.49 20.33
N SER A 95 -15.58 21.45 21.48
CA SER A 95 -15.05 20.89 22.71
C SER A 95 -14.61 19.42 22.54
N SER A 96 -15.32 18.66 21.72
CA SER A 96 -14.97 17.26 21.40
C SER A 96 -13.65 17.16 20.63
N THR A 97 -13.42 18.04 19.65
CA THR A 97 -12.13 18.12 18.94
C THR A 97 -11.00 18.54 19.88
N ASN A 98 -11.23 19.50 20.77
CA ASN A 98 -10.21 19.90 21.75
C ASN A 98 -9.85 18.74 22.70
N ALA A 99 -10.85 17.99 23.18
CA ALA A 99 -10.64 16.81 23.99
C ALA A 99 -9.91 15.69 23.22
N LEU A 100 -10.19 15.53 21.91
CA LEU A 100 -9.46 14.62 21.04
C LEU A 100 -7.97 15.02 20.92
N VAL A 101 -7.68 16.29 20.66
CA VAL A 101 -6.30 16.80 20.57
C VAL A 101 -5.56 16.64 21.90
N GLU A 102 -6.24 16.89 23.03
CA GLU A 102 -5.68 16.66 24.36
C GLU A 102 -5.32 15.18 24.58
N LYS A 103 -6.24 14.25 24.27
CA LYS A 103 -5.99 12.80 24.32
C LYS A 103 -4.82 12.40 23.42
N ILE A 104 -4.76 12.93 22.20
CA ILE A 104 -3.66 12.68 21.26
C ILE A 104 -2.34 13.15 21.89
N SER A 105 -2.32 14.38 22.42
CA SER A 105 -1.12 14.97 23.02
C SER A 105 -0.57 14.15 24.19
N ALA A 106 -1.42 13.44 24.95
CA ALA A 106 -1.00 12.55 26.02
C ALA A 106 -0.13 11.38 25.51
N PHE A 107 -0.30 10.92 24.27
CA PHE A 107 0.58 9.90 23.68
C PHE A 107 2.01 10.39 23.48
N SER A 108 2.26 11.69 23.38
CA SER A 108 3.63 12.21 23.29
C SER A 108 4.45 11.98 24.58
N GLN A 109 3.76 11.77 25.71
CA GLN A 109 4.38 11.56 27.03
C GLN A 109 4.70 10.09 27.32
N VAL A 110 4.10 9.16 26.58
CA VAL A 110 4.33 7.72 26.78
C VAL A 110 5.68 7.32 26.16
N SER A 111 6.52 6.61 26.92
CA SER A 111 7.90 6.31 26.52
C SER A 111 8.03 5.50 25.23
N SER A 112 7.07 4.61 24.93
CA SER A 112 7.08 3.75 23.73
C SER A 112 6.77 4.52 22.43
N THR A 113 6.00 5.59 22.52
CA THR A 113 5.62 6.47 21.41
C THR A 113 6.51 7.71 21.32
N LYS A 114 7.25 8.01 22.40
CA LYS A 114 8.10 9.19 22.53
C LYS A 114 9.06 9.26 21.34
N TYR A 115 8.90 10.33 20.57
CA TYR A 115 9.66 10.63 19.36
C TYR A 115 9.40 9.75 18.14
N ARG A 116 8.49 8.77 18.13
CA ARG A 116 8.33 7.87 16.96
C ARG A 116 6.93 7.89 16.36
N LEU A 117 5.98 8.45 17.08
CA LEU A 117 4.60 8.60 16.63
C LEU A 117 4.42 9.94 15.93
N SER A 118 3.97 9.94 14.67
CA SER A 118 3.25 11.09 14.11
C SER A 118 1.77 10.80 14.00
N VAL A 119 1.00 11.82 14.35
CA VAL A 119 -0.46 11.76 14.33
C VAL A 119 -0.96 12.87 13.42
N HIS A 120 -1.90 12.49 12.56
CA HIS A 120 -2.57 13.37 11.62
C HIS A 120 -4.07 13.24 11.86
N VAL A 121 -4.80 14.34 11.82
CA VAL A 121 -6.26 14.34 12.06
C VAL A 121 -6.98 14.78 10.80
N LEU A 122 -7.89 13.95 10.30
CA LEU A 122 -8.74 14.24 9.17
C LEU A 122 -10.18 14.45 9.67
N HIS A 123 -10.70 15.65 9.51
CA HIS A 123 -12.09 15.95 9.78
C HIS A 123 -12.94 15.56 8.57
N LEU A 124 -13.81 14.57 8.76
CA LEU A 124 -14.76 14.12 7.77
C LEU A 124 -16.05 14.93 7.87
N ALA A 125 -16.71 15.14 6.73
CA ALA A 125 -18.06 15.68 6.75
C ALA A 125 -19.04 14.65 7.33
N PRO A 126 -20.15 15.09 7.95
CA PRO A 126 -21.16 14.17 8.45
C PRO A 126 -21.71 13.28 7.32
N GLY A 127 -21.78 11.96 7.57
CA GLY A 127 -22.26 10.99 6.59
C GLY A 127 -21.24 10.55 5.53
N THR A 128 -19.99 11.04 5.59
CA THR A 128 -18.90 10.48 4.78
C THR A 128 -18.63 9.02 5.17
N PRO A 129 -18.68 8.07 4.22
CA PRO A 129 -18.36 6.67 4.50
C PRO A 129 -16.87 6.49 4.76
N ASP A 130 -16.52 5.39 5.43
CA ASP A 130 -15.12 4.99 5.59
C ASP A 130 -14.49 4.68 4.23
N ASN A 131 -13.27 5.21 4.04
CA ASN A 131 -12.44 4.97 2.86
C ASN A 131 -11.02 4.61 3.33
N PRO A 132 -10.86 3.44 3.99
CA PRO A 132 -9.63 3.04 4.66
C PRO A 132 -8.38 3.02 3.76
N ASN A 133 -8.51 2.69 2.47
CA ASN A 133 -7.38 2.73 1.54
C ASN A 133 -6.95 4.17 1.22
N ALA A 134 -7.91 5.09 1.06
CA ALA A 134 -7.61 6.52 0.91
C ALA A 134 -6.91 7.08 2.16
N PHE A 135 -7.39 6.67 3.34
CA PHE A 135 -6.81 7.04 4.63
C PHE A 135 -5.39 6.49 4.82
N LEU A 136 -5.13 5.24 4.45
CA LEU A 136 -3.79 4.64 4.49
C LEU A 136 -2.83 5.29 3.50
N ASN A 137 -3.29 5.64 2.30
CA ASN A 137 -2.49 6.38 1.34
C ASN A 137 -2.08 7.76 1.90
N LEU A 138 -2.98 8.45 2.59
CA LEU A 138 -2.65 9.73 3.22
C LEU A 138 -1.69 9.57 4.39
N ALA A 139 -1.88 8.55 5.24
CA ALA A 139 -0.92 8.19 6.30
C ALA A 139 0.47 7.90 5.71
N ARG A 140 0.52 7.24 4.55
CA ARG A 140 1.76 7.05 3.79
C ARG A 140 2.33 8.36 3.28
N ALA A 141 1.53 9.23 2.66
CA ALA A 141 2.03 10.50 2.15
C ALA A 141 2.68 11.37 3.23
N LEU A 142 2.17 11.26 4.47
CA LEU A 142 2.64 12.00 5.65
C LEU A 142 3.70 11.24 6.48
N ALA A 143 4.13 10.06 6.04
CA ALA A 143 5.10 9.24 6.76
C ALA A 143 6.50 9.89 6.84
N GLN A 144 7.22 9.62 7.92
CA GLN A 144 8.50 10.26 8.24
C GLN A 144 9.65 9.72 7.40
N THR A 145 9.63 8.42 7.07
CA THR A 145 10.72 7.76 6.35
C THR A 145 10.37 7.51 4.88
N SER A 146 11.40 7.18 4.09
CA SER A 146 11.24 6.89 2.65
C SER A 146 10.62 5.52 2.37
N THR A 147 10.57 4.63 3.36
CA THR A 147 10.04 3.27 3.23
C THR A 147 8.96 3.05 4.28
N VAL A 148 7.78 2.63 3.85
CA VAL A 148 6.63 2.46 4.72
C VAL A 148 6.10 1.03 4.65
N VAL A 149 5.40 0.59 5.71
CA VAL A 149 4.55 -0.60 5.69
C VAL A 149 3.11 -0.17 5.87
N LEU A 150 2.28 -0.48 4.89
CA LEU A 150 0.84 -0.28 4.96
C LEU A 150 0.21 -1.44 5.74
N PHE A 151 -0.47 -1.11 6.83
CA PHE A 151 -1.23 -2.07 7.62
C PHE A 151 -2.72 -1.90 7.33
N PRO A 152 -3.37 -2.90 6.73
CA PRO A 152 -4.71 -2.71 6.19
C PRO A 152 -5.83 -2.85 7.22
N ALA A 153 -5.54 -3.50 8.33
CA ALA A 153 -6.50 -3.77 9.38
C ALA A 153 -6.65 -2.55 10.30
N ASP A 154 -7.75 -2.51 11.06
CA ASP A 154 -7.88 -1.53 12.14
C ASP A 154 -6.83 -1.78 13.25
N LEU A 155 -6.75 -0.87 14.21
CA LEU A 155 -5.77 -0.96 15.29
C LEU A 155 -6.05 -2.10 16.30
N SER A 156 -7.17 -2.82 16.20
CA SER A 156 -7.39 -4.01 17.04
C SER A 156 -6.44 -5.16 16.66
N PHE A 157 -5.91 -5.14 15.44
CA PHE A 157 -5.00 -6.16 14.92
C PHE A 157 -3.54 -5.77 15.10
N VAL A 158 -2.96 -6.15 16.23
CA VAL A 158 -1.59 -5.79 16.58
C VAL A 158 -0.59 -6.67 15.81
N PRO A 159 0.51 -6.11 15.24
CA PRO A 159 1.45 -6.87 14.44
C PRO A 159 2.21 -7.89 15.30
N PRO A 160 2.49 -9.10 14.78
CA PRO A 160 3.27 -10.09 15.48
C PRO A 160 4.73 -9.63 15.57
N LYS A 161 5.43 -10.01 16.65
CA LYS A 161 6.83 -9.62 16.88
C LYS A 161 7.78 -10.14 15.79
N SER A 162 7.41 -11.23 15.12
CA SER A 162 8.11 -11.83 13.98
C SER A 162 8.19 -10.87 12.79
N LEU A 163 7.14 -10.09 12.52
CA LEU A 163 7.07 -9.17 11.38
C LEU A 163 8.21 -8.14 11.41
N GLN A 164 8.48 -7.55 12.58
CA GLN A 164 9.57 -6.58 12.73
C GLN A 164 10.93 -7.19 12.36
N ARG A 165 11.14 -8.47 12.69
CA ARG A 165 12.37 -9.19 12.33
C ARG A 165 12.47 -9.37 10.81
N SER A 166 11.36 -9.74 10.16
CA SER A 166 11.28 -9.87 8.69
C SER A 166 11.45 -8.55 7.95
N ILE A 167 11.06 -7.42 8.55
CA ILE A 167 11.32 -6.08 8.00
C ILE A 167 12.78 -5.68 8.19
N SER A 168 13.35 -5.93 9.38
CA SER A 168 14.73 -5.54 9.70
C SER A 168 15.76 -6.34 8.89
N SER A 169 15.41 -7.53 8.42
CA SER A 169 16.24 -8.32 7.49
C SER A 169 16.07 -7.89 6.03
N SER A 170 15.31 -6.81 5.74
CA SER A 170 15.17 -6.32 4.37
C SER A 170 16.43 -5.61 3.90
N SER A 171 16.95 -6.07 2.75
CA SER A 171 18.08 -5.41 2.13
C SER A 171 17.59 -4.10 1.52
N PRO A 172 18.29 -2.99 1.72
CA PRO A 172 17.98 -1.73 1.05
C PRO A 172 18.06 -1.84 -0.49
N SER A 173 18.66 -2.90 -1.04
CA SER A 173 18.69 -3.12 -2.49
C SER A 173 17.32 -3.44 -3.12
N SER A 174 16.30 -3.83 -2.32
CA SER A 174 14.94 -4.07 -2.83
C SER A 174 14.04 -2.83 -2.77
N GLN A 175 14.61 -1.64 -2.53
CA GLN A 175 13.89 -0.36 -2.37
C GLN A 175 12.91 0.01 -3.50
N HIS A 176 12.91 -0.66 -4.65
CA HIS A 176 11.96 -0.38 -5.72
C HIS A 176 10.82 -1.38 -5.85
N LYS A 177 10.87 -2.53 -5.18
CA LYS A 177 9.86 -3.58 -5.30
C LYS A 177 8.95 -3.60 -4.08
N PRO A 178 7.62 -3.66 -4.25
CA PRO A 178 6.72 -3.92 -3.14
C PRO A 178 7.04 -5.26 -2.49
N VAL A 179 7.02 -5.28 -1.15
CA VAL A 179 7.19 -6.50 -0.38
C VAL A 179 5.88 -6.81 0.34
N ILE A 180 5.30 -7.97 0.07
CA ILE A 180 4.05 -8.42 0.68
C ILE A 180 4.37 -9.43 1.77
N PHE A 181 3.89 -9.17 2.98
CA PHE A 181 4.08 -10.09 4.11
C PHE A 181 2.94 -11.09 4.14
N VAL A 182 3.26 -12.36 3.87
CA VAL A 182 2.30 -13.44 3.67
C VAL A 182 2.41 -14.48 4.77
N SER A 183 1.28 -15.12 5.07
CA SER A 183 1.23 -16.31 5.90
C SER A 183 1.29 -17.55 4.99
N HIS A 184 1.89 -18.64 5.45
CA HIS A 184 1.72 -19.97 4.84
C HIS A 184 2.27 -20.22 3.43
N GLY A 185 3.43 -19.65 3.06
CA GLY A 185 4.12 -20.07 1.82
C GLY A 185 3.49 -19.57 0.52
N GLN A 186 2.42 -18.77 0.59
CA GLN A 186 1.74 -18.22 -0.58
C GLN A 186 2.54 -17.06 -1.17
N THR A 187 3.39 -17.36 -2.16
CA THR A 187 4.33 -16.41 -2.76
C THR A 187 3.78 -15.67 -3.99
N VAL A 188 2.56 -16.00 -4.42
CA VAL A 188 1.89 -15.44 -5.61
C VAL A 188 0.44 -15.09 -5.27
N TYR A 189 -0.15 -14.18 -6.04
CA TYR A 189 -1.55 -13.78 -5.91
C TYR A 189 -2.51 -14.98 -6.10
N PRO A 190 -3.63 -15.07 -5.36
CA PRO A 190 -4.08 -14.17 -4.28
C PRO A 190 -3.16 -14.24 -3.06
N PHE A 191 -3.05 -13.18 -2.28
CA PHE A 191 -2.28 -13.21 -1.03
C PHE A 191 -3.19 -13.43 0.18
N THR A 192 -2.61 -13.72 1.35
CA THR A 192 -3.38 -13.84 2.60
C THR A 192 -4.18 -12.55 2.87
N ALA A 193 -5.41 -12.69 3.35
CA ALA A 193 -6.26 -11.55 3.69
C ALA A 193 -5.53 -10.61 4.66
N LEU A 194 -5.68 -9.29 4.46
CA LEU A 194 -5.05 -8.27 5.30
C LEU A 194 -3.51 -8.36 5.40
N SER A 195 -2.84 -8.96 4.39
CA SER A 195 -1.36 -8.98 4.31
C SER A 195 -0.78 -7.55 4.25
N PRO A 196 0.13 -7.15 5.16
CA PRO A 196 0.78 -5.86 5.08
C PRO A 196 1.67 -5.75 3.84
N VAL A 197 1.88 -4.52 3.37
CA VAL A 197 2.73 -4.26 2.20
C VAL A 197 3.77 -3.20 2.53
N MET A 198 5.05 -3.54 2.35
CA MET A 198 6.15 -2.59 2.39
C MET A 198 6.39 -1.97 1.02
N ILE A 199 6.46 -0.65 0.95
CA ILE A 199 6.70 0.10 -0.30
C ILE A 199 7.48 1.39 -0.03
N PRO A 200 8.06 2.00 -1.08
CA PRO A 200 8.52 3.37 -1.01
C PRO A 200 7.37 4.31 -0.70
N ARG A 201 7.59 5.22 0.25
CA ARG A 201 6.64 6.29 0.58
C ARG A 201 6.21 7.01 -0.70
N ASP A 202 7.18 7.45 -1.50
CA ASP A 202 6.97 8.24 -2.72
C ASP A 202 6.73 7.38 -3.97
N GLY A 203 6.50 6.07 -3.80
CA GLY A 203 6.22 5.13 -4.90
C GLY A 203 4.92 5.43 -5.66
N PRO A 204 4.83 5.03 -6.95
CA PRO A 204 3.74 5.45 -7.83
C PRO A 204 2.40 4.72 -7.62
N ILE A 205 2.40 3.56 -6.95
CA ILE A 205 1.20 2.74 -6.77
C ILE A 205 0.41 3.26 -5.57
N TRP A 206 -0.89 3.51 -5.73
CA TRP A 206 -1.80 3.97 -4.66
C TRP A 206 -2.95 2.96 -4.53
N CYS A 207 -3.34 2.61 -3.30
CA CYS A 207 -4.52 1.78 -3.08
C CYS A 207 -5.78 2.60 -3.36
N THR A 208 -6.45 2.38 -4.47
CA THR A 208 -7.73 3.06 -4.73
C THR A 208 -8.88 2.29 -4.11
N GLU A 209 -9.87 3.00 -3.58
CA GLU A 209 -11.16 2.37 -3.29
C GLU A 209 -11.85 1.98 -4.60
N ARG A 210 -12.39 0.77 -4.64
CA ARG A 210 -13.25 0.34 -5.74
C ARG A 210 -14.70 0.52 -5.34
N PHE A 211 -15.52 0.94 -6.30
CA PHE A 211 -16.95 1.24 -6.12
C PHE A 211 -17.82 -0.01 -5.94
N PHE A 212 -17.36 -1.00 -5.17
CA PHE A 212 -18.16 -2.14 -4.78
C PHE A 212 -18.75 -1.86 -3.40
N PRO A 213 -20.02 -1.41 -3.31
CA PRO A 213 -20.65 -1.26 -2.02
C PRO A 213 -20.65 -2.61 -1.29
N THR A 214 -20.42 -2.55 0.03
CA THR A 214 -20.54 -3.67 0.99
C THR A 214 -19.50 -4.79 0.91
N LEU A 215 -18.28 -4.53 0.44
CA LEU A 215 -17.18 -5.47 0.63
C LEU A 215 -16.69 -5.46 2.09
N SER A 216 -16.21 -6.61 2.56
CA SER A 216 -15.47 -6.66 3.81
C SER A 216 -14.12 -5.95 3.66
N ARG A 217 -13.56 -5.45 4.78
CA ARG A 217 -12.23 -4.83 4.77
C ARG A 217 -11.15 -5.72 4.15
N SER A 218 -11.23 -7.03 4.36
CA SER A 218 -10.33 -8.02 3.76
C SER A 218 -10.46 -8.11 2.24
N ALA A 219 -11.68 -8.00 1.69
CA ALA A 219 -11.94 -8.02 0.26
C ALA A 219 -11.48 -6.72 -0.41
N GLU A 220 -11.78 -5.55 0.19
CA GLU A 220 -11.25 -4.27 -0.27
C GLU A 220 -9.72 -4.26 -0.33
N TRP A 221 -9.08 -4.84 0.70
CA TRP A 221 -7.62 -4.93 0.71
C TRP A 221 -7.07 -5.91 -0.32
N ALA A 222 -7.75 -7.05 -0.55
CA ALA A 222 -7.36 -7.99 -1.59
C ALA A 222 -7.34 -7.34 -2.97
N GLU A 223 -8.28 -6.43 -3.26
CA GLU A 223 -8.29 -5.62 -4.48
C GLU A 223 -7.08 -4.68 -4.56
N CYS A 224 -6.65 -4.05 -3.45
CA CYS A 224 -5.40 -3.27 -3.48
C CYS A 224 -4.18 -4.17 -3.72
N LEU A 225 -4.11 -5.34 -3.09
CA LEU A 225 -3.01 -6.28 -3.32
C LEU A 225 -2.97 -6.78 -4.77
N TRP A 226 -4.13 -7.00 -5.39
CA TRP A 226 -4.25 -7.27 -6.81
C TRP A 226 -3.71 -6.13 -7.66
N GLN A 227 -3.99 -4.87 -7.30
CA GLN A 227 -3.45 -3.70 -7.98
C GLN A 227 -1.92 -3.63 -7.86
N PHE A 228 -1.34 -3.89 -6.67
CA PHE A 228 0.12 -4.01 -6.52
C PHE A 228 0.72 -5.08 -7.42
N TRP A 229 0.09 -6.25 -7.48
CA TRP A 229 0.54 -7.35 -8.32
C TRP A 229 0.47 -6.97 -9.81
N LEU A 230 -0.61 -6.31 -10.26
CA LEU A 230 -0.75 -5.88 -11.65
C LEU A 230 0.24 -4.79 -12.07
N GLU A 231 0.34 -3.71 -11.29
CA GLU A 231 1.20 -2.55 -11.59
C GLU A 231 2.70 -2.92 -11.59
N THR A 232 3.04 -4.05 -10.98
CA THR A 232 4.40 -4.61 -10.99
C THR A 232 4.58 -5.76 -11.96
N TYR A 233 3.58 -6.12 -12.77
CA TYR A 233 3.59 -7.31 -13.63
C TYR A 233 3.97 -8.60 -12.87
N GLY A 234 3.51 -8.72 -11.63
CA GLY A 234 3.80 -9.81 -10.71
C GLY A 234 5.18 -9.74 -10.04
N ASN A 235 5.97 -8.69 -10.27
CA ASN A 235 7.29 -8.49 -9.67
C ASN A 235 7.18 -7.93 -8.24
N VAL A 236 6.53 -8.69 -7.37
CA VAL A 236 6.46 -8.42 -5.92
C VAL A 236 7.37 -9.38 -5.18
N GLU A 237 8.05 -8.90 -4.14
CA GLU A 237 8.77 -9.76 -3.21
C GLU A 237 7.77 -10.26 -2.16
N THR A 238 7.79 -11.54 -1.83
CA THR A 238 6.98 -12.08 -0.73
C THR A 238 7.88 -12.45 0.43
N ARG A 239 7.45 -12.09 1.64
CA ARG A 239 8.15 -12.43 2.87
C ARG A 239 7.24 -13.17 3.81
N LEU A 240 7.73 -14.31 4.28
CA LEU A 240 7.02 -15.07 5.29
C LEU A 240 7.06 -14.34 6.62
N THR A 241 5.89 -14.20 7.22
CA THR A 241 5.73 -13.82 8.61
C THR A 241 5.04 -14.97 9.32
N THR A 242 5.64 -15.43 10.41
CA THR A 242 4.93 -16.35 11.30
C THR A 242 3.85 -15.55 12.02
N ASP A 243 2.69 -16.17 12.26
CA ASP A 243 1.67 -15.64 13.19
C ASP A 243 0.93 -14.39 12.70
N TRP A 244 0.99 -14.07 11.40
CA TRP A 244 0.09 -13.05 10.84
C TRP A 244 -1.27 -13.69 10.58
N LEU A 245 -2.29 -13.22 11.32
CA LEU A 245 -3.70 -13.61 11.25
C LEU A 245 -3.92 -14.98 10.61
N ASP A 246 -3.82 -16.03 11.41
CA ASP A 246 -4.47 -17.28 11.04
C ASP A 246 -5.95 -16.98 10.88
N GLY A 247 -6.51 -17.27 9.70
CA GLY A 247 -7.88 -16.93 9.30
C GLY A 247 -9.00 -17.53 10.18
N SER A 248 -8.66 -18.05 11.36
CA SER A 248 -9.57 -18.62 12.37
C SER A 248 -10.08 -17.62 13.41
N GLN A 249 -9.55 -16.38 13.46
CA GLN A 249 -10.10 -15.33 14.34
C GLN A 249 -11.25 -14.51 13.71
N SER A 250 -11.87 -15.00 12.64
CA SER A 250 -13.12 -14.47 12.11
C SER A 250 -14.34 -14.86 12.97
N ASN A 251 -14.31 -14.51 14.27
CA ASN A 251 -15.50 -14.37 15.11
C ASN A 251 -15.87 -12.88 15.23
N TYR A 252 -15.61 -12.09 14.19
CA TYR A 252 -16.34 -10.84 14.02
C TYR A 252 -17.77 -11.22 13.70
N ASN A 253 -18.69 -10.85 14.60
CA ASN A 253 -20.13 -10.94 14.40
C ASN A 253 -20.52 -10.11 13.16
N ALA A 254 -20.31 -10.67 11.98
CA ALA A 254 -21.10 -10.34 10.83
C ALA A 254 -22.52 -10.75 11.20
N SER A 255 -23.38 -9.77 11.46
CA SER A 255 -24.82 -9.96 11.46
C SER A 255 -25.17 -10.78 10.23
N SER A 256 -25.47 -12.06 10.45
CA SER A 256 -25.57 -13.07 9.43
C SER A 256 -26.81 -12.83 8.58
N ILE A 257 -26.65 -12.15 7.45
CA ILE A 257 -27.42 -12.53 6.26
C ILE A 257 -26.59 -13.64 5.62
N ALA A 258 -26.97 -14.88 5.90
CA ALA A 258 -26.38 -16.06 5.31
C ALA A 258 -26.67 -16.07 3.80
N VAL A 259 -25.78 -15.47 3.01
CA VAL A 259 -25.68 -15.78 1.59
C VAL A 259 -24.72 -16.96 1.48
N SER A 260 -25.29 -18.11 1.14
CA SER A 260 -24.59 -19.34 0.82
C SER A 260 -23.39 -19.03 -0.11
N SER A 261 -22.18 -19.31 0.38
CA SER A 261 -20.96 -19.24 -0.42
C SER A 261 -20.91 -20.43 -1.37
N SER A 262 -21.71 -20.39 -2.43
CA SER A 262 -21.35 -21.07 -3.67
C SER A 262 -20.23 -20.24 -4.28
N ALA A 263 -19.04 -20.81 -4.40
CA ALA A 263 -17.96 -20.23 -5.18
C ALA A 263 -18.48 -19.96 -6.59
N VAL A 264 -18.80 -18.70 -6.88
CA VAL A 264 -18.95 -18.22 -8.26
C VAL A 264 -17.53 -18.19 -8.79
N VAL A 265 -17.14 -19.30 -9.41
CA VAL A 265 -16.06 -19.32 -10.40
C VAL A 265 -16.53 -18.36 -11.48
N CYS A 266 -16.12 -17.10 -11.39
CA CYS A 266 -16.29 -16.14 -12.46
C CYS A 266 -15.28 -16.54 -13.54
N GLY A 267 -15.69 -17.50 -14.37
CA GLY A 267 -14.98 -17.89 -15.56
C GLY A 267 -15.03 -16.73 -16.56
N CYS A 268 -14.09 -15.79 -16.44
CA CYS A 268 -13.73 -14.93 -17.55
C CYS A 268 -13.12 -15.82 -18.64
N ARG A 269 -13.98 -16.38 -19.51
CA ARG A 269 -13.56 -16.80 -20.84
C ARG A 269 -12.99 -15.57 -21.53
N LEU A 270 -11.67 -15.51 -21.62
CA LEU A 270 -10.99 -14.68 -22.59
C LEU A 270 -11.59 -15.00 -23.97
N MET A 271 -12.11 -13.99 -24.64
CA MET A 271 -12.50 -14.08 -26.05
C MET A 271 -11.21 -14.26 -26.87
N ASP A 272 -10.91 -15.48 -27.29
CA ASP A 272 -10.07 -15.73 -28.46
C ASP A 272 -10.84 -15.29 -29.70
N ALA A 273 -10.61 -14.06 -30.15
CA ALA A 273 -11.20 -13.56 -31.38
C ALA A 273 -10.28 -12.54 -32.06
N PHE A 274 -9.12 -12.98 -32.56
CA PHE A 274 -8.47 -12.43 -33.75
C PHE A 274 -7.55 -13.49 -34.39
N ALA A 275 -8.15 -14.42 -35.12
CA ALA A 275 -7.47 -15.19 -36.17
C ALA A 275 -8.31 -15.07 -37.44
N GLY A 276 -7.87 -14.21 -38.36
CA GLY A 276 -8.50 -14.00 -39.65
C GLY A 276 -8.52 -15.28 -40.47
N LYS A 277 -9.72 -15.74 -40.84
CA LYS A 277 -9.92 -16.70 -41.91
C LYS A 277 -9.83 -15.95 -43.25
N GLY A 278 -8.73 -16.14 -43.97
CA GLY A 278 -8.67 -15.86 -45.40
C GLY A 278 -9.48 -16.91 -46.19
N PRO A 279 -10.02 -16.56 -47.37
CA PRO A 279 -10.88 -17.44 -48.14
C PRO A 279 -10.07 -18.52 -48.88
N GLN A 280 -10.72 -19.67 -49.04
CA GLN A 280 -10.27 -20.81 -49.82
C GLN A 280 -10.02 -20.45 -51.29
N THR A 281 -8.86 -20.86 -51.81
CA THR A 281 -8.66 -21.06 -53.25
C THR A 281 -8.16 -22.48 -53.51
N SER A 282 -8.79 -23.06 -54.52
CA SER A 282 -8.73 -24.42 -55.01
C SER A 282 -7.37 -24.89 -55.51
N GLN A 283 -7.12 -26.17 -55.26
CA GLN A 283 -6.51 -27.18 -56.14
C GLN A 283 -5.80 -26.69 -57.42
N TYR A 284 -4.49 -26.93 -57.47
CA TYR A 284 -3.81 -27.51 -58.65
C TYR A 284 -2.64 -28.39 -58.16
N GLU A 285 -2.65 -29.66 -58.57
CA GLU A 285 -1.53 -30.60 -58.51
C GLU A 285 -0.53 -30.39 -59.67
N ILE A 286 0.57 -31.16 -59.63
CA ILE A 286 1.56 -31.53 -60.69
C ILE A 286 2.98 -30.94 -60.42
N PRO A 287 4.10 -31.69 -60.56
CA PRO A 287 4.51 -32.93 -59.89
C PRO A 287 5.97 -32.86 -59.36
N PHE A 288 6.45 -33.95 -58.76
CA PHE A 288 7.83 -34.19 -58.33
C PHE A 288 8.92 -34.03 -59.42
N ARG A 289 10.06 -33.43 -59.07
CA ARG A 289 11.39 -33.82 -59.58
C ARG A 289 12.50 -33.57 -58.55
N ASN A 290 13.30 -34.60 -58.34
CA ASN A 290 14.46 -34.71 -57.45
C ASN A 290 15.56 -33.67 -57.69
N LEU A 291 16.29 -33.31 -56.63
CA LEU A 291 17.77 -33.25 -56.65
C LEU A 291 18.36 -33.19 -55.23
N HIS A 292 19.25 -34.14 -54.95
CA HIS A 292 20.22 -34.13 -53.87
C HIS A 292 21.18 -32.94 -53.98
N THR A 293 21.62 -32.44 -52.82
CA THR A 293 22.88 -31.75 -52.41
C THR A 293 22.48 -30.65 -51.43
N GLY A 294 23.13 -30.35 -50.31
CA GLY A 294 24.40 -30.72 -49.71
C GLY A 294 24.54 -29.83 -48.45
N ASN A 295 25.35 -30.28 -47.49
CA ASN A 295 25.74 -29.52 -46.29
C ASN A 295 26.14 -28.07 -46.61
N GLN A 296 25.72 -27.11 -45.78
CA GLN A 296 26.62 -26.06 -45.29
C GLN A 296 26.03 -25.28 -44.10
N THR A 297 26.77 -25.34 -43.00
CA THR A 297 26.79 -24.44 -41.85
C THR A 297 27.08 -23.00 -42.28
N ASN A 298 26.39 -22.01 -41.70
CA ASN A 298 26.93 -20.65 -41.63
C ASN A 298 26.65 -19.99 -40.27
N ARG A 299 27.75 -19.63 -39.62
CA ARG A 299 27.86 -18.67 -38.51
C ARG A 299 27.75 -17.26 -39.10
N CYS A 300 27.06 -16.36 -38.41
CA CYS A 300 27.23 -14.92 -38.58
C CYS A 300 27.82 -14.34 -37.29
N SER A 301 29.04 -13.83 -37.39
CA SER A 301 29.68 -12.97 -36.40
C SER A 301 29.45 -11.52 -36.81
N ALA A 302 29.01 -10.69 -35.87
CA ALA A 302 28.98 -9.25 -36.01
C ALA A 302 30.36 -8.66 -35.67
N HIS A 303 30.87 -7.79 -36.54
CA HIS A 303 31.98 -6.89 -36.21
C HIS A 303 31.50 -5.45 -36.31
N ARG A 304 32.04 -4.66 -35.37
CA ARG A 304 31.88 -3.24 -35.03
C ARG A 304 31.44 -2.29 -36.13
#